data_AF-A0A661LZU3-F1
#
_entry.id   AF-A0A661LZU3-F1
#
_cell.length_a   1.000
_cell.length_b   1.000
_cell.length_c   1.000
_cell.angle_alpha   90.00
_cell.angle_beta   90.00
_cell.angle_gamma   90.00
#
_symmetry.space_group_name_H-M   'P 1'
#
loop_
_entity.id
_entity.type
_entity.pdbx_description
1 polymer ?
#
loop_
_entity_poly.entity_id
_entity_poly.type
_entity_poly.pdbx_seq_one_letter_code
_entity_poly.pdbx_strand_id
1 'polypeptide(L)' 'EKKETSKHSGAISLFDKDYIKKGIFPKELSRWLHDAFDLRQRSDYAVQYVPSREEAEEIINQAVSFVSHVSEKLREETGG' A
#
# COMPACT_ATOMS: atom_id res chain seq x y z
N GLU A 1 -8.44 -5.31 -20.56
CA GLU A 1 -7.01 -4.90 -20.65
C GLU A 1 -6.38 -5.03 -19.26
N LYS A 2 -5.34 -5.87 -19.08
CA LYS A 2 -4.50 -5.85 -17.87
C LYS A 2 -3.59 -4.63 -18.01
N LYS A 3 -3.83 -3.58 -17.20
CA LYS A 3 -2.94 -2.42 -17.16
C LYS A 3 -1.81 -2.75 -16.19
N GLU A 4 -0.63 -3.00 -16.71
CA GLU A 4 0.60 -3.02 -15.94
C GLU A 4 1.19 -1.60 -15.99
N THR A 5 1.68 -1.10 -14.85
CA THR A 5 2.27 0.24 -14.80
C THR A 5 3.70 0.14 -14.32
N SER A 6 4.64 0.74 -15.04
CA SER A 6 6.04 0.82 -14.63
C SER A 6 6.31 1.93 -13.60
N LYS A 7 5.25 2.63 -13.13
CA LYS A 7 5.35 3.74 -12.16
C LYS A 7 4.69 3.33 -10.84
N HIS A 8 5.32 3.62 -9.71
CA HIS A 8 4.76 3.33 -8.39
C HIS A 8 3.37 3.97 -8.19
N SER A 9 3.20 5.24 -8.56
CA SER A 9 1.91 5.94 -8.47
C SER A 9 0.80 5.32 -9.34
N GLY A 10 1.19 4.70 -10.47
CA GLY A 10 0.27 3.96 -11.33
C GLY A 10 -0.22 2.68 -10.67
N ALA A 11 0.67 1.94 -10.01
CA ALA A 11 0.32 0.72 -9.29
C ALA A 11 -0.65 1.00 -8.13
N ILE A 12 -0.41 2.07 -7.36
CA ILE A 12 -1.29 2.50 -6.26
C ILE A 12 -2.68 2.89 -6.80
N SER A 13 -2.73 3.68 -7.88
CA SER A 13 -3.99 4.09 -8.50
C SER A 13 -4.81 2.91 -9.03
N LEU A 14 -4.13 1.89 -9.57
CA LEU A 14 -4.78 0.64 -9.98
C LEU A 14 -5.28 -0.15 -8.78
N PHE A 15 -4.49 -0.24 -7.70
CA PHE A 15 -4.93 -0.91 -6.48
C PHE A 15 -6.24 -0.31 -5.95
N ASP A 16 -6.31 1.02 -5.89
CA ASP A 16 -7.51 1.74 -5.47
C ASP A 16 -8.70 1.46 -6.39
N LYS A 17 -8.47 1.50 -7.70
CA LYS A 17 -9.52 1.28 -8.69
C LYS A 17 -10.03 -0.15 -8.67
N ASP A 18 -9.13 -1.13 -8.60
CA ASP A 18 -9.46 -2.52 -8.87
C ASP A 18 -9.85 -3.31 -7.63
N TYR A 19 -9.41 -2.89 -6.44
CA TYR A 19 -9.73 -3.61 -5.20
C TYR A 19 -10.53 -2.76 -4.21
N ILE A 20 -10.18 -1.49 -4.05
CA ILE A 20 -10.82 -0.64 -3.02
C ILE A 20 -12.19 -0.15 -3.50
N LYS A 21 -12.28 0.39 -4.72
CA LYS A 21 -13.57 0.82 -5.30
C LYS A 21 -14.53 -0.33 -5.56
N LYS A 22 -14.02 -1.55 -5.70
CA LYS A 22 -14.83 -2.77 -5.84
C LYS A 22 -15.22 -3.38 -4.49
N GLY A 23 -14.76 -2.83 -3.36
CA GLY A 23 -15.05 -3.32 -2.02
C GLY A 23 -14.38 -4.65 -1.67
N ILE A 24 -13.34 -5.05 -2.41
CA ILE A 24 -12.59 -6.29 -2.17
C ILE A 24 -11.70 -6.14 -0.94
N PHE A 25 -11.08 -4.96 -0.78
CA PHE A 25 -10.28 -4.61 0.39
C PHE A 25 -10.86 -3.36 1.08
N PRO A 26 -10.66 -3.21 2.40
CA PRO A 26 -11.07 -2.00 3.10
C PRO A 26 -10.21 -0.81 2.66
N LYS A 27 -10.80 0.38 2.71
CA LYS A 27 -10.15 1.65 2.33
C LYS A 27 -8.88 1.94 3.13
N GLU A 28 -8.74 1.33 4.30
CA GLU A 28 -7.57 1.47 5.17
C GLU A 28 -6.28 0.96 4.49
N LEU A 29 -6.36 -0.14 3.73
CA LEU A 29 -5.22 -0.65 2.96
C LEU A 29 -4.74 0.34 1.90
N SER A 30 -5.67 1.06 1.26
CA SER A 30 -5.32 2.15 0.33
C SER A 30 -4.55 3.23 1.05
N ARG A 31 -5.07 3.69 2.19
CA ARG A 31 -4.47 4.76 2.98
C ARG A 31 -3.05 4.41 3.40
N TRP A 32 -2.83 3.22 3.95
CA TRP A 32 -1.49 2.74 4.31
C TRP A 32 -0.51 2.73 3.13
N LEU A 33 -0.98 2.31 1.95
CA LEU A 33 -0.16 2.26 0.75
C LEU A 33 0.24 3.66 0.27
N HIS A 34 -0.68 4.63 0.34
CA HIS A 34 -0.40 6.03 0.05
C HIS A 34 0.54 6.66 1.09
N ASP A 35 0.29 6.42 2.37
CA ASP A 35 1.10 6.95 3.48
C ASP A 35 2.55 6.43 3.40
N ALA A 36 2.74 5.14 3.12
CA ALA A 36 4.07 4.55 2.91
C ALA A 36 4.78 5.13 1.68
N PHE A 37 4.05 5.37 0.59
CA PHE A 37 4.62 5.98 -0.62
C PHE A 37 5.05 7.43 -0.37
N ASP A 38 4.21 8.22 0.30
CA ASP A 38 4.52 9.61 0.66
C ASP A 38 5.72 9.69 1.62
N LEU A 39 5.76 8.84 2.65
CA LEU A 39 6.88 8.79 3.60
C LEU A 39 8.19 8.48 2.88
N ARG A 40 8.18 7.51 1.96
CA ARG A 40 9.33 7.19 1.12
C ARG A 40 9.73 8.39 0.26
N GLN A 41 8.77 9.04 -0.39
CA GLN A 41 9.06 10.17 -1.28
C GLN A 41 9.67 11.35 -0.52
N ARG A 42 9.16 11.65 0.69
CA ARG A 42 9.75 12.67 1.56
C ARG A 42 11.16 12.26 2.00
N SER A 43 11.38 11.00 2.37
CA SER A 43 12.70 10.52 2.80
C SER A 43 13.73 10.52 1.66
N ASP A 44 13.32 10.17 0.44
CA ASP A 44 14.19 10.07 -0.73
C ASP A 44 14.54 11.45 -1.33
N TYR A 45 13.64 12.44 -1.23
CA TYR A 45 13.77 13.70 -1.96
C TYR A 45 13.79 14.97 -1.09
N ALA A 46 13.37 14.92 0.17
CA ALA A 46 13.39 16.10 1.04
C ALA A 46 14.71 16.17 1.82
N VAL A 47 15.47 17.24 1.58
CA VAL A 47 16.82 17.46 2.12
C VAL A 47 16.88 17.47 3.66
N GLN A 48 15.76 17.76 4.34
CA GLN A 48 15.70 17.86 5.81
C GLN A 48 14.65 16.93 6.43
N TYR A 49 14.11 15.96 5.70
CA TYR A 49 13.12 15.04 6.28
C TYR A 49 13.81 13.78 6.79
N VAL A 50 13.71 13.56 8.09
CA VAL A 50 14.05 12.30 8.73
C VAL A 50 12.79 11.86 9.48
N PRO A 51 12.20 10.70 9.14
CA PRO A 51 11.01 10.22 9.84
C PRO A 51 11.35 9.93 11.31
N SER A 52 10.38 10.18 12.20
CA SER A 52 10.52 9.78 13.60
C SER A 52 10.51 8.25 13.72
N ARG A 53 10.97 7.75 14.87
CA ARG A 53 10.90 6.32 15.16
C ARG A 53 9.46 5.82 15.13
N GLU A 54 8.53 6.60 15.67
CA GLU A 54 7.11 6.29 15.72
C GLU A 54 6.51 6.25 14.31
N GLU A 55 6.85 7.20 13.43
CA GLU A 55 6.41 7.19 12.03
C GLU A 55 6.91 5.93 11.29
N ALA A 56 8.17 5.56 11.52
CA ALA A 56 8.76 4.36 10.93
C ALA A 56 8.10 3.07 11.46
N GLU A 57 7.88 2.98 12.77
CA GLU A 57 7.22 1.83 13.40
C GLU A 57 5.77 1.68 12.93
N GLU A 58 5.03 2.79 12.80
CA GLU A 58 3.67 2.79 12.27
C GLU A 58 3.63 2.25 10.84
N ILE A 59 4.49 2.75 9.94
CA ILE A 59 4.53 2.25 8.55
C ILE A 59 4.90 0.76 8.50
N ILE A 60 5.81 0.29 9.35
CA ILE A 60 6.15 -1.15 9.42
C ILE A 60 4.93 -1.97 9.86
N ASN A 61 4.23 -1.55 10.91
CA ASN A 61 3.04 -2.26 11.40
C ASN A 61 1.92 -2.30 10.37
N GLN A 62 1.70 -1.18 9.67
CA GLN A 62 0.75 -1.09 8.56
C GLN A 62 1.15 -2.00 7.39
N ALA A 63 2.44 -2.06 7.03
CA ALA A 63 2.93 -2.92 5.96
C ALA A 63 2.75 -4.42 6.29
N VAL A 64 3.05 -4.83 7.53
CA VAL A 64 2.81 -6.21 8.00
C VAL A 64 1.32 -6.55 7.89
N SER A 65 0.46 -5.65 8.38
CA SER A 65 -1.00 -5.84 8.33
C SER A 65 -1.50 -5.91 6.89
N PHE A 66 -1.03 -5.04 6.00
CA PHE A 66 -1.37 -5.03 4.59
C PHE A 66 -1.04 -6.38 3.92
N VAL A 67 0.19 -6.88 4.12
CA VAL A 67 0.63 -8.15 3.53
C VAL A 67 -0.19 -9.33 4.08
N SER A 68 -0.57 -9.31 5.36
CA SER A 68 -1.46 -10.35 5.93
C SER A 68 -2.79 -10.40 5.19
N HIS A 69 -3.49 -9.27 5.09
CA HIS A 69 -4.80 -9.19 4.45
C HIS A 69 -4.77 -9.64 2.98
N VAL A 70 -3.75 -9.22 2.23
CA VAL A 70 -3.59 -9.65 0.83
C VAL A 70 -3.29 -11.14 0.74
N SER A 71 -2.43 -11.66 1.62
CA SER A 71 -2.08 -13.09 1.64
C SER A 71 -3.27 -13.97 2.02
N GLU A 72 -4.09 -13.53 2.98
CA GLU A 72 -5.33 -14.20 3.36
C GLU A 72 -6.30 -14.25 2.19
N LYS A 73 -6.49 -13.14 1.48
CA LYS A 73 -7.34 -13.08 0.30
C LYS A 73 -6.87 -14.00 -0.83
N LEU A 74 -5.56 -14.04 -1.10
CA LEU A 74 -5.00 -14.93 -2.12
C LEU A 74 -5.18 -16.41 -1.75
N ARG A 75 -5.10 -16.76 -0.45
CA ARG A 75 -5.37 -18.12 0.01
C ARG A 75 -6.84 -18.52 -0.17
N GLU A 76 -7.77 -17.61 0.10
CA GLU A 76 -9.21 -17.84 -0.17
C GLU A 76 -9.48 -18.10 -1.65
N GLU A 77 -8.82 -17.35 -2.55
CA GLU A 77 -9.03 -17.48 -4.01
C GLU A 77 -8.36 -18.71 -4.62
N THR A 78 -7.33 -19.27 -3.97
CA THR A 78 -6.58 -20.45 -4.47
C THR A 78 -7.09 -21.77 -3.87
N GLY A 79 -7.99 -21.71 -2.88
CA GLY A 79 -8.52 -22.86 -2.13
C GLY A 79 -9.91 -23.35 -2.55
N GLY A 80 -10.37 -23.02 -3.76
CA GLY A 80 -11.68 -23.43 -4.31
C GLY A 80 -11.57 -24.26 -5.59
#